data_AF-A0A9D6ZB00-F1
#
_entry.id   AF-A0A9D6ZB00-F1
#
_cell.length_a   1.000
_cell.length_b   1.000
_cell.length_c   1.000
_cell.angle_alpha   90.00
_cell.angle_beta   90.00
_cell.angle_gamma   90.00
#
_symmetry.space_group_name_H-M   'P 1'
#
loop_
_entity.id
_entity.type
_entity.pdbx_description
1 polymer ?
#
loop_
_entity_poly.entity_id
_entity_poly.type
_entity_poly.pdbx_seq_one_letter_code
_entity_poly.pdbx_strand_id
1 'polypeptide(L)'
;MNSEHSPFTIDHLPFNSPKDWEQNLRDLTAQAGQAAELGRWDLVEECYRLRGEQLRNHSIPSALATDLTRFDRMVEARILNVRAAVQSQLIESAKVRMKLQGIRSWQSACSSDSTFMDRQA
;
A
#
# COMPACT_ATOMS: atom_id res chain seq x y z
N MET A 1 8.24 31.21 -14.13
CA MET A 1 7.22 30.24 -13.66
C MET A 1 7.69 28.89 -14.15
N ASN A 2 8.41 28.17 -13.30
CA ASN A 2 8.98 26.88 -13.64
C ASN A 2 7.90 25.83 -13.36
N SER A 3 7.30 25.28 -14.41
CA SER A 3 6.37 24.17 -14.28
C SER A 3 7.14 22.96 -13.76
N GLU A 4 7.00 22.68 -12.47
CA GLU A 4 7.44 21.43 -11.85
C GLU A 4 6.72 20.28 -12.58
N HIS A 5 7.40 19.64 -13.54
CA HIS A 5 6.98 18.33 -14.01
C HIS A 5 7.23 17.36 -12.86
N SER A 6 6.16 17.04 -12.14
CA SER A 6 6.15 15.95 -11.19
C SER A 6 6.67 14.70 -11.91
N PRO A 7 7.63 13.94 -11.34
CA PRO A 7 8.13 12.71 -11.94
C PRO A 7 7.07 11.58 -12.02
N PHE A 8 5.80 11.92 -11.75
CA PHE A 8 4.65 11.03 -11.70
C PHE A 8 3.50 11.48 -12.61
N THR A 9 3.73 12.42 -13.53
CA THR A 9 2.71 12.78 -14.52
C THR A 9 2.59 11.66 -15.54
N ILE A 10 1.45 10.94 -15.55
CA ILE A 10 1.17 9.90 -16.53
C ILE A 10 0.57 10.57 -17.77
N ASP A 11 1.41 10.85 -18.76
CA ASP A 11 0.99 11.47 -20.01
C ASP A 11 0.22 10.46 -20.88
N HIS A 12 -1.08 10.73 -21.06
CA HIS A 12 -1.92 10.00 -22.01
C HIS A 12 -1.62 10.46 -23.44
N LEU A 13 -0.56 9.91 -24.05
CA LEU A 13 -0.26 10.14 -25.46
C LEU A 13 -0.88 9.05 -26.35
N PRO A 14 -1.44 9.40 -27.52
CA PRO A 14 -1.81 8.40 -28.53
C PRO A 14 -0.55 7.65 -29.00
N PHE A 15 -0.64 6.32 -29.11
CA PHE A 15 0.49 5.48 -29.51
C PHE A 15 0.78 5.63 -31.00
N ASN A 16 1.98 6.11 -31.34
CA ASN A 16 2.40 6.29 -32.72
C ASN A 16 2.87 4.98 -33.38
N SER A 17 3.10 3.92 -32.59
CA SER A 17 3.44 2.58 -33.09
C SER A 17 3.14 1.46 -32.06
N PRO A 18 3.06 0.19 -32.49
CA PRO A 18 2.95 -0.94 -31.57
C PRO A 18 4.09 -0.98 -30.54
N LYS A 19 5.32 -0.63 -30.94
CA LYS A 19 6.46 -0.60 -30.02
C LYS A 19 6.28 0.43 -28.90
N ASP A 20 5.72 1.59 -29.22
CA ASP A 20 5.47 2.64 -28.22
C ASP A 20 4.38 2.20 -27.23
N TRP A 21 3.37 1.48 -27.71
CA TRP A 21 2.35 0.87 -26.85
C TRP A 21 2.94 -0.19 -25.92
N GLU A 22 3.78 -1.11 -26.43
CA GLU A 22 4.44 -2.11 -25.60
C GLU A 22 5.36 -1.47 -24.54
N GLN A 23 6.11 -0.44 -24.93
CA GLN A 23 6.98 0.29 -24.02
C GLN A 23 6.17 1.01 -22.94
N ASN A 24 5.08 1.66 -23.30
CA ASN A 24 4.23 2.33 -22.33
C ASN A 24 3.61 1.36 -21.30
N LEU A 25 3.22 0.14 -21.72
CA LEU A 25 2.75 -0.88 -20.79
C LEU A 25 3.83 -1.31 -19.79
N ARG A 26 5.08 -1.41 -20.26
CA ARG A 26 6.24 -1.70 -19.39
C ARG A 26 6.46 -0.56 -18.40
N ASP A 27 6.39 0.67 -18.86
CA ASP A 27 6.60 1.86 -18.03
C ASP A 27 5.50 1.99 -16.97
N LEU A 28 4.22 1.83 -17.34
CA LEU A 28 3.10 1.81 -16.38
C LEU A 28 3.28 0.72 -15.31
N THR A 29 3.70 -0.48 -15.72
CA THR A 29 3.86 -1.60 -14.77
C THR A 29 5.11 -1.42 -13.89
N ALA A 30 6.18 -0.83 -14.42
CA ALA A 30 7.36 -0.47 -13.64
C ALA A 30 7.04 0.66 -12.62
N GLN A 31 6.27 1.66 -13.02
CA GLN A 31 5.79 2.74 -12.15
C GLN A 31 4.90 2.20 -11.02
N ALA A 32 4.03 1.22 -11.31
CA ALA A 32 3.27 0.52 -10.27
C ALA A 32 4.19 -0.16 -9.25
N GLY A 33 5.28 -0.79 -9.71
CA GLY A 33 6.33 -1.36 -8.86
C GLY A 33 6.96 -0.32 -7.92
N GLN A 34 7.41 0.81 -8.48
CA GLN A 34 8.02 1.90 -7.71
C GLN A 34 7.03 2.52 -6.71
N ALA A 35 5.78 2.73 -7.13
CA ALA A 35 4.73 3.23 -6.26
C ALA A 35 4.45 2.28 -5.10
N ALA A 36 4.44 0.97 -5.34
CA ALA A 36 4.27 -0.06 -4.30
C ALA A 36 5.46 -0.10 -3.32
N GLU A 37 6.69 0.10 -3.80
CA GLU A 37 7.87 0.23 -2.94
C GLU A 37 7.73 1.42 -1.97
N LEU A 38 7.21 2.54 -2.47
CA LEU A 38 6.97 3.76 -1.68
C LEU A 38 5.67 3.72 -0.88
N GLY A 39 4.85 2.66 -0.99
CA GLY A 39 3.55 2.55 -0.32
C GLY A 39 2.48 3.51 -0.85
N ARG A 40 2.63 4.03 -2.07
CA ARG A 40 1.69 4.94 -2.72
C ARG A 40 0.60 4.13 -3.46
N TRP A 41 -0.28 3.48 -2.70
CA TRP A 41 -1.25 2.52 -3.25
C TRP A 41 -2.22 3.13 -4.26
N ASP A 42 -2.62 4.39 -4.08
CA ASP A 42 -3.49 5.09 -5.04
C ASP A 42 -2.84 5.19 -6.44
N LEU A 43 -1.51 5.39 -6.49
CA LEU A 43 -0.77 5.41 -7.75
C LEU A 43 -0.59 4.02 -8.35
N VAL A 44 -0.48 2.98 -7.51
CA VAL A 44 -0.47 1.58 -7.98
C VAL A 44 -1.79 1.25 -8.67
N GLU A 45 -2.92 1.61 -8.04
CA GLU A 45 -4.26 1.44 -8.60
C GLU A 45 -4.41 2.19 -9.92
N GLU A 46 -3.99 3.45 -9.98
CA GLU A 46 -4.06 4.25 -11.21
C GLU A 46 -3.24 3.65 -12.35
N CYS A 47 -2.02 3.18 -12.08
CA CYS A 47 -1.19 2.50 -13.08
C CYS A 47 -1.89 1.24 -13.64
N TYR A 48 -2.50 0.42 -12.78
CA TYR A 48 -3.22 -0.77 -13.22
C TYR A 48 -4.52 -0.44 -13.94
N ARG A 49 -5.24 0.61 -13.53
CA ARG A 49 -6.42 1.11 -14.24
C ARG A 49 -6.04 1.45 -15.67
N LEU A 50 -5.03 2.31 -15.85
CA LEU A 50 -4.52 2.76 -17.15
C LEU A 50 -4.02 1.63 -18.03
N ARG A 51 -3.25 0.70 -17.45
CA ARG A 51 -2.81 -0.52 -18.15
C ARG A 51 -4.02 -1.32 -18.63
N GLY A 52 -5.01 -1.52 -17.77
CA GLY A 52 -6.26 -2.20 -18.12
C GLY A 52 -6.95 -1.54 -19.31
N GLU A 53 -6.99 -0.21 -19.35
CA GLU A 53 -7.60 0.54 -20.47
C GLU A 53 -6.92 0.28 -21.81
N GLN A 54 -5.59 0.23 -21.80
CA GLN A 54 -4.78 0.01 -22.99
C GLN A 54 -4.87 -1.44 -23.49
N LEU A 55 -5.09 -2.39 -22.59
CA LEU A 55 -5.23 -3.80 -22.92
C LEU A 55 -6.60 -4.18 -23.50
N ARG A 56 -7.67 -3.40 -23.24
CA ARG A 56 -9.04 -3.74 -23.68
C ARG A 56 -9.18 -4.02 -25.19
N ASN A 57 -8.36 -3.36 -26.01
CA ASN A 57 -8.50 -3.38 -27.48
C ASN A 57 -7.34 -4.08 -28.20
N HIS A 58 -6.42 -4.73 -27.50
CA HIS A 58 -5.18 -5.22 -28.09
C HIS A 58 -4.89 -6.67 -27.69
N SER A 59 -4.49 -7.49 -28.68
CA SER A 59 -3.90 -8.80 -28.41
C SER A 59 -2.46 -8.60 -27.93
N ILE A 60 -2.13 -9.16 -26.78
CA ILE A 60 -0.80 -9.01 -26.16
C ILE A 60 0.14 -10.11 -26.66
N PRO A 61 1.32 -9.77 -27.19
CA PRO A 61 2.34 -10.76 -27.50
C PRO A 61 2.77 -11.54 -26.24
N SER A 62 2.96 -12.86 -26.38
CA SER A 62 3.33 -13.73 -25.24
C SER A 62 4.61 -13.27 -24.51
N ALA A 63 5.61 -12.77 -25.24
CA ALA A 63 6.82 -12.22 -24.67
C ALA A 63 6.55 -11.00 -23.78
N LEU A 64 5.70 -10.08 -24.26
CA LEU A 64 5.30 -8.91 -23.47
C LEU A 64 4.49 -9.32 -22.24
N ALA A 65 3.54 -10.25 -22.38
CA ALA A 65 2.76 -10.75 -21.25
C ALA A 65 3.65 -11.35 -20.15
N THR A 66 4.67 -12.11 -20.54
CA THR A 66 5.67 -12.69 -19.62
C THR A 66 6.43 -11.60 -18.86
N ASP A 67 6.88 -10.56 -19.57
CA ASP A 67 7.62 -9.47 -18.96
C ASP A 67 6.78 -8.65 -17.99
N LEU A 68 5.54 -8.33 -18.36
CA LEU A 68 4.62 -7.61 -17.48
C LEU A 68 4.29 -8.42 -16.22
N THR A 69 4.09 -9.73 -16.38
CA THR A 69 3.83 -10.66 -15.25
C THR A 69 4.98 -10.68 -14.25
N ARG A 70 6.23 -10.54 -14.72
CA ARG A 70 7.40 -10.46 -13.83
C ARG A 70 7.32 -9.25 -12.91
N PHE A 71 6.93 -8.09 -13.44
CA PHE A 71 6.74 -6.88 -12.63
C PHE A 71 5.53 -7.02 -11.70
N ASP A 72 4.43 -7.61 -12.17
CA ASP A 72 3.21 -7.84 -11.37
C ASP A 72 3.51 -8.68 -10.12
N ARG A 73 4.35 -9.71 -10.25
CA ARG A 73 4.80 -10.53 -9.11
C ARG A 73 5.59 -9.73 -8.06
N MET A 74 6.33 -8.70 -8.49
CA MET A 74 7.06 -7.83 -7.54
C MET A 74 6.08 -6.97 -6.75
N VAL A 75 5.06 -6.42 -7.41
CA VAL A 75 3.99 -5.65 -6.75
C VAL A 75 3.20 -6.54 -5.80
N GLU A 76 2.83 -7.75 -6.23
CA GLU A 76 2.13 -8.72 -5.38
C GLU A 76 2.94 -9.06 -4.12
N ALA A 77 4.23 -9.38 -4.26
CA ALA A 77 5.10 -9.65 -3.12
C ALA A 77 5.15 -8.46 -2.15
N ARG A 78 5.17 -7.23 -2.68
CA ARG A 78 5.16 -6.01 -1.86
C ARG A 78 3.84 -5.84 -1.09
N ILE A 79 2.70 -6.11 -1.74
CA ILE A 79 1.37 -6.08 -1.11
C ILE A 79 1.31 -7.11 0.02
N LEU A 80 1.78 -8.34 -0.21
CA LEU A 80 1.78 -9.40 0.81
C LEU A 80 2.62 -9.01 2.03
N ASN A 81 3.81 -8.46 1.81
CA ASN A 81 4.69 -8.01 2.88
C ASN A 81 4.06 -6.88 3.71
N VAL A 82 3.45 -5.90 3.04
CA VAL A 82 2.80 -4.77 3.73
C VAL A 82 1.59 -5.24 4.52
N ARG A 83 0.78 -6.17 3.98
CA ARG A 83 -0.35 -6.76 4.72
C ARG A 83 0.11 -7.46 6.00
N ALA A 84 1.18 -8.25 5.92
CA ALA A 84 1.76 -8.91 7.09
C ALA A 84 2.25 -7.89 8.14
N ALA A 85 2.93 -6.82 7.70
CA ALA A 85 3.40 -5.76 8.59
C ALA A 85 2.23 -5.03 9.28
N VAL A 86 1.18 -4.67 8.54
CA VAL A 86 -0.02 -4.01 9.09
C VAL A 86 -0.72 -4.93 10.10
N GLN A 87 -0.89 -6.22 9.78
CA GLN A 87 -1.49 -7.18 10.69
C GLN A 87 -0.69 -7.31 12.01
N SER A 88 0.64 -7.39 11.92
CA SER A 88 1.51 -7.41 13.09
C SER A 88 1.33 -6.15 13.95
N GLN A 89 1.30 -4.98 13.31
CA GLN A 89 1.13 -3.70 14.02
C GLN A 89 -0.23 -3.58 14.69
N LEU A 90 -1.30 -4.09 14.08
CA LEU A 90 -2.64 -4.12 14.67
C LEU A 90 -2.69 -5.00 15.91
N ILE A 91 -2.03 -6.17 15.87
CA ILE A 91 -1.92 -7.09 17.00
C ILE A 91 -1.16 -6.44 18.16
N GLU A 92 0.01 -5.84 17.89
CA GLU A 92 0.79 -5.17 18.94
C GLU A 92 0.05 -3.97 19.53
N SER A 93 -0.62 -3.17 18.70
CA SER A 93 -1.48 -2.08 19.16
C SER A 93 -2.64 -2.57 20.05
N ALA A 94 -3.25 -3.71 19.73
CA ALA A 94 -4.27 -4.33 20.57
C ALA A 94 -3.70 -4.75 21.94
N LYS A 95 -2.53 -5.41 21.96
CA LYS A 95 -1.85 -5.82 23.19
C LYS A 95 -1.52 -4.61 24.08
N VAL A 96 -1.00 -3.53 23.49
CA VAL A 96 -0.69 -2.29 24.23
C VAL A 96 -1.95 -1.68 24.84
N ARG A 97 -3.06 -1.61 24.08
CA ARG A 97 -4.34 -1.12 24.60
C ARG A 97 -4.85 -1.96 25.78
N MET A 98 -4.78 -3.29 25.68
CA MET A 98 -5.16 -4.18 26.78
C MET A 98 -4.30 -3.97 28.02
N LYS A 99 -2.97 -3.85 27.86
CA LYS A 99 -2.06 -3.57 28.98
C LYS A 99 -2.39 -2.24 29.67
N LEU A 100 -2.63 -1.18 28.90
CA LEU A 100 -3.00 0.12 29.44
C LEU A 100 -4.34 0.09 30.17
N GLN A 101 -5.33 -0.65 29.67
CA GLN A 101 -6.60 -0.85 30.36
C GLN A 101 -6.41 -1.60 31.68
N GLY A 102 -5.57 -2.65 31.69
CA GLY A 102 -5.22 -3.39 32.90
C GLY A 102 -4.52 -2.52 33.95
N ILE A 103 -3.59 -1.67 33.53
CA ILE A 103 -2.92 -0.72 34.45
C ILE A 103 -3.95 0.25 35.07
N ARG A 104 -4.85 0.79 34.25
CA ARG A 104 -5.90 1.71 34.73
C ARG A 104 -6.85 1.03 35.71
N SER A 105 -7.29 -0.19 35.43
CA SER A 105 -8.18 -0.92 36.34
C SER A 105 -7.49 -1.22 37.67
N TRP A 106 -6.20 -1.58 37.66
CA TRP A 106 -5.41 -1.83 38.86
C TRP A 106 -5.24 -0.56 39.71
N GLN A 107 -4.93 0.58 39.08
CA GLN A 107 -4.85 1.88 39.77
C GLN A 107 -6.17 2.27 40.44
N SER A 108 -7.30 2.09 39.74
CA SER A 108 -8.62 2.35 40.32
C SER A 108 -8.90 1.43 41.52
N ALA A 109 -8.58 0.14 41.42
CA ALA A 109 -8.78 -0.83 42.50
C ALA A 109 -7.97 -0.48 43.76
N CYS A 110 -6.67 -0.17 43.61
CA CYS A 110 -5.84 0.25 44.74
C CYS A 110 -6.30 1.58 45.36
N SER A 111 -6.77 2.51 44.53
CA SER A 111 -7.28 3.80 45.03
C SER A 111 -8.57 3.63 45.84
N SER A 112 -9.49 2.76 45.40
CA SER A 112 -10.70 2.43 46.15
C SER A 112 -10.42 1.69 47.46
N ASP A 113 -9.41 0.82 47.49
CA ASP A 113 -9.04 0.07 48.71
C ASP A 113 -8.42 0.99 49.77
N SER A 114 -7.59 1.95 49.35
CA SER A 114 -7.02 2.96 50.26
C SER A 114 -8.08 3.88 50.88
N THR A 115 -9.10 4.28 50.12
CA THR A 115 -10.20 5.14 50.62
C THR A 115 -11.18 4.38 51.50
N PHE A 116 -11.30 3.06 51.34
CA PHE A 116 -12.09 2.23 52.24
C PHE A 116 -11.42 2.04 53.60
N MET A 117 -10.08 1.88 53.62
CA MET A 117 -9.30 1.77 54.85
C MET A 117 -9.26 3.08 55.65
N ASP A 118 -9.10 4.23 55.01
CA ASP A 118 -9.11 5.54 55.68
C ASP A 118 -10.46 5.91 56.31
N ARG A 119 -11.56 5.27 55.90
CA ARG A 119 -12.91 5.56 56.41
C ARG A 119 -13.30 4.69 57.62
N GLN A 120 -12.46 3.72 57.99
CA GLN A 120 -12.68 2.83 59.14
C GLN A 120 -11.73 3.09 60.32
N ALA A 121 -10.80 4.05 60.19
CA ALA A 121 -9.94 4.54 61.26
C ALA A 121 -10.55 5.78 61.93
#